data_AF-X1F146-F1
#
_entry.id   AF-X1F146-F1
#
_cell.length_a   1.000
_cell.length_b   1.000
_cell.length_c   1.000
_cell.angle_alpha   90.00
_cell.angle_beta   90.00
_cell.angle_gamma   90.00
#
_symmetry.space_group_name_H-M   'P 1'
#
loop_
_entity.id
_entity.type
_entity.pdbx_description
1 polymer ?
#
loop_
_entity_poly.entity_id
_entity_poly.type
_entity_poly.pdbx_seq_one_letter_code
_entity_poly.pdbx_strand_id
1 'polypeptide(L)'
;QAISVQAVTLDGFFKDKSLIPDVIKIDVEGAEMKVLNETQKILESGNVKLFVEVHPVRLKLKFQSSANAVISILMDNGYNVFEIKNMRRHSKEISLKKLNRESRLIFNTMLYAYG
;
A
#
# COMPACT_ATOMS: atom_id res chain seq x y z
N GLN A 1 -23.66 4.71 -12.63
CA GLN A 1 -23.09 4.39 -13.95
C GLN A 1 -21.66 3.93 -13.74
N ALA A 2 -21.20 2.85 -14.38
CA ALA A 2 -19.83 2.39 -14.30
C ALA A 2 -19.11 2.73 -15.61
N ILE A 3 -17.88 3.24 -15.52
CA ILE A 3 -17.00 3.48 -16.68
C ILE A 3 -15.85 2.47 -16.66
N SER A 4 -15.49 1.95 -17.83
CA SER A 4 -14.31 1.12 -18.00
C SER A 4 -13.17 1.99 -18.51
N VAL A 5 -12.00 1.87 -17.87
CA VAL A 5 -10.77 2.58 -18.25
C VAL A 5 -9.63 1.57 -18.33
N GLN A 6 -8.69 1.80 -19.25
CA GLN A 6 -7.47 1.00 -19.28
C GLN A 6 -6.56 1.41 -18.11
N ALA A 7 -5.93 0.42 -17.50
CA ALA A 7 -4.95 0.60 -16.44
C ALA A 7 -3.63 -0.07 -16.83
N VAL A 8 -2.53 0.48 -16.35
CA VAL A 8 -1.17 -0.07 -16.52
C VAL A 8 -0.59 -0.40 -15.15
N THR A 9 0.39 -1.30 -15.09
CA THR A 9 1.13 -1.59 -13.86
C THR A 9 2.20 -0.54 -13.63
N LEU A 10 2.62 -0.35 -12.37
CA LEU A 10 3.69 0.59 -12.05
C LEU A 10 5.01 0.14 -12.67
N ASP A 11 5.36 -1.15 -12.54
CA ASP A 11 6.56 -1.70 -13.19
C ASP A 11 6.53 -1.51 -14.70
N GLY A 12 5.36 -1.69 -15.34
CA GLY A 12 5.18 -1.47 -16.78
C GLY A 12 5.36 0.00 -17.18
N PHE A 13 4.85 0.93 -16.38
CA PHE A 13 4.97 2.37 -16.63
C PHE A 13 6.41 2.88 -16.47
N PHE A 14 7.17 2.34 -15.52
CA PHE A 14 8.54 2.77 -15.23
C PHE A 14 9.63 1.96 -15.94
N LYS A 15 9.28 0.88 -16.66
CA LYS A 15 10.23 -0.03 -17.32
C LYS A 15 11.31 0.68 -18.15
N ASP A 16 10.94 1.68 -18.94
CA ASP A 16 11.83 2.39 -19.87
C ASP A 16 12.20 3.80 -19.37
N LYS A 17 11.97 4.08 -18.08
CA LYS A 17 12.28 5.38 -17.45
C LYS A 17 13.55 5.25 -16.62
N SER A 18 14.42 6.26 -16.72
CA SER A 18 15.63 6.34 -15.90
C SER A 18 15.36 6.73 -14.45
N LEU A 19 14.19 7.31 -14.18
CA LEU A 19 13.79 7.77 -12.86
C LEU A 19 12.69 6.86 -12.30
N ILE A 20 12.93 6.33 -11.10
CA ILE A 20 11.94 5.67 -10.27
C ILE A 20 11.44 6.64 -9.18
N PRO A 21 10.20 6.49 -8.68
CA PRO A 21 9.67 7.39 -7.67
C PRO A 21 10.32 7.18 -6.30
N ASP A 22 10.62 8.26 -5.58
CA ASP A 22 11.04 8.21 -4.18
C ASP A 22 9.87 7.91 -3.22
N VAL A 23 8.64 8.25 -3.64
CA VAL A 23 7.42 8.09 -2.84
C VAL A 23 6.26 7.66 -3.73
N ILE A 24 5.48 6.67 -3.27
CA ILE A 24 4.24 6.23 -3.92
C ILE A 24 3.10 6.29 -2.90
N LYS A 25 1.97 6.92 -3.28
CA LYS A 25 0.70 6.79 -2.57
C LYS A 25 -0.21 5.80 -3.31
N ILE A 26 -0.71 4.81 -2.60
CA ILE A 26 -1.68 3.81 -3.09
C ILE A 26 -2.99 4.04 -2.36
N ASP A 27 -4.00 4.47 -3.10
CA ASP A 27 -5.35 4.72 -2.62
C ASP A 27 -6.32 4.27 -3.72
N VAL A 28 -6.58 2.96 -3.72
CA VAL A 28 -7.25 2.24 -4.82
C VAL A 28 -8.48 1.48 -4.32
N GLU A 29 -9.01 1.89 -3.17
CA GLU A 29 -10.37 1.57 -2.74
C GLU A 29 -10.67 0.06 -2.70
N GLY A 30 -9.69 -0.75 -2.26
CA GLY A 30 -9.76 -2.21 -2.12
C GLY A 30 -8.86 -3.01 -3.07
N ALA A 31 -8.36 -2.39 -4.15
CA ALA A 31 -7.51 -3.07 -5.14
C ALA A 31 -6.02 -3.13 -4.74
N GLU A 32 -5.67 -2.91 -3.47
CA GLU A 32 -4.29 -2.67 -3.04
C GLU A 32 -3.36 -3.84 -3.41
N MET A 33 -3.80 -5.07 -3.19
CA MET A 33 -3.01 -6.26 -3.54
C MET A 33 -2.76 -6.40 -5.04
N LYS A 34 -3.69 -5.94 -5.90
CA LYS A 34 -3.44 -5.95 -7.35
C LYS A 34 -2.31 -4.99 -7.73
N VAL A 35 -2.26 -3.82 -7.09
CA VAL A 35 -1.17 -2.86 -7.30
C VAL A 35 0.14 -3.45 -6.79
N LEU A 36 0.17 -3.94 -5.56
CA LEU A 36 1.40 -4.43 -4.92
C LEU A 36 2.00 -5.65 -5.64
N ASN A 37 1.17 -6.61 -6.06
CA ASN A 37 1.63 -7.79 -6.81
C ASN A 37 2.27 -7.44 -8.15
N GLU A 38 1.90 -6.33 -8.77
CA GLU A 38 2.38 -5.90 -10.09
C GLU A 38 3.42 -4.77 -10.02
N THR A 39 3.96 -4.50 -8.83
CA THR A 39 4.95 -3.45 -8.54
C THR A 39 6.25 -4.06 -7.96
N GLN A 40 6.52 -5.34 -8.23
CA GLN A 40 7.61 -6.08 -7.56
C GLN A 40 8.98 -5.45 -7.82
N LYS A 41 9.29 -5.03 -9.04
CA LYS A 41 10.62 -4.48 -9.36
C LYS A 41 10.90 -3.17 -8.63
N ILE A 42 9.89 -2.32 -8.52
CA ILE A 42 10.01 -1.07 -7.77
C ILE A 42 10.15 -1.37 -6.27
N LEU A 43 9.38 -2.33 -5.75
CA LEU A 43 9.46 -2.73 -4.34
C LEU A 43 10.82 -3.33 -3.97
N GLU A 44 11.36 -4.24 -4.80
CA GLU A 44 12.66 -4.89 -4.64
C GLU A 44 13.83 -3.90 -4.59
N SER A 45 13.71 -2.73 -5.22
CA SER A 45 14.74 -1.68 -5.15
C SER A 45 14.96 -1.15 -3.72
N GLY A 46 13.98 -1.32 -2.82
CA GLY A 46 14.01 -0.94 -1.41
C GLY A 46 14.00 0.57 -1.12
N ASN A 47 14.22 1.42 -2.12
CA ASN A 47 14.44 2.85 -1.92
C ASN A 47 13.16 3.72 -1.95
N VAL A 48 12.01 3.13 -2.28
CA VAL A 48 10.74 3.86 -2.37
C VAL A 48 10.04 3.92 -1.02
N LYS A 49 9.45 5.05 -0.66
CA LYS A 49 8.56 5.17 0.50
C LYS A 49 7.12 4.97 0.07
N LEU A 50 6.36 4.17 0.81
CA LEU A 50 4.99 3.82 0.44
C LEU A 50 4.00 4.39 1.46
N PHE A 51 2.93 4.97 0.95
CA PHE A 51 1.73 5.35 1.69
C PHE A 51 0.56 4.57 1.13
N VAL A 52 0.07 3.56 1.84
CA VAL A 52 -1.00 2.66 1.35
C VAL A 52 -2.25 2.83 2.22
N GLU A 53 -3.32 3.40 1.66
CA GLU A 53 -4.63 3.39 2.33
C GLU A 53 -5.24 2.00 2.17
N VAL A 54 -5.22 1.22 3.25
CA VAL A 54 -5.75 -0.12 3.28
C VAL A 54 -7.25 -0.05 3.53
N HIS A 55 -8.02 -0.81 2.74
CA HIS A 55 -9.47 -0.91 2.83
C HIS A 55 -9.90 -2.33 3.24
N PRO A 56 -9.79 -2.73 4.53
CA PRO A 56 -9.94 -4.13 4.95
C PRO A 56 -11.26 -4.78 4.52
N VAL A 57 -12.36 -4.05 4.63
CA VAL A 57 -13.69 -4.53 4.22
C VAL A 57 -13.76 -4.78 2.72
N ARG A 58 -13.18 -3.90 1.89
CA ARG A 58 -13.22 -4.03 0.43
C ARG A 58 -12.27 -5.11 -0.07
N LEU A 59 -11.07 -5.20 0.51
CA LEU A 59 -10.13 -6.29 0.27
C LEU A 59 -10.83 -7.65 0.45
N LYS A 60 -11.55 -7.82 1.56
CA LYS A 60 -12.27 -9.07 1.85
C LYS A 60 -13.42 -9.31 0.89
N LEU A 61 -14.33 -8.34 0.74
CA LEU A 61 -15.59 -8.55 0.02
C LEU A 61 -15.46 -8.54 -1.50
N LYS A 62 -14.49 -7.80 -2.06
CA LYS A 62 -14.36 -7.61 -3.52
C LYS A 62 -13.12 -8.26 -4.12
N PHE A 63 -12.07 -8.47 -3.34
CA PHE A 63 -10.77 -8.92 -3.85
C PHE A 63 -10.26 -10.21 -3.19
N GLN A 64 -11.09 -10.87 -2.35
CA GLN A 64 -10.75 -12.12 -1.66
C GLN A 64 -9.40 -12.06 -0.95
N SER A 65 -9.09 -10.90 -0.36
CA SER A 65 -7.82 -10.63 0.29
C SER A 65 -8.03 -10.02 1.68
N SER A 66 -6.94 -9.64 2.35
CA SER A 66 -6.96 -9.11 3.70
C SER A 66 -5.92 -8.02 3.92
N ALA A 67 -6.12 -7.22 4.96
CA ALA A 67 -5.12 -6.26 5.42
C ALA A 67 -3.80 -6.96 5.81
N ASN A 68 -3.87 -8.16 6.39
CA ASN A 68 -2.67 -8.93 6.74
C ASN A 68 -1.88 -9.36 5.50
N ALA A 69 -2.55 -9.64 4.38
CA ALA A 69 -1.87 -9.92 3.12
C ALA A 69 -1.09 -8.69 2.61
N VAL A 70 -1.68 -7.49 2.71
CA VAL A 70 -0.99 -6.23 2.38
C VAL A 70 0.22 -5.99 3.30
N ILE A 71 0.08 -6.20 4.61
CA ILE A 71 1.20 -6.08 5.55
C ILE A 71 2.29 -7.10 5.20
N SER A 72 1.91 -8.34 4.89
CA SER A 72 2.84 -9.42 4.62
C SER A 72 3.65 -9.16 3.37
N ILE A 73 3.02 -8.80 2.24
CA ILE A 73 3.75 -8.54 1.00
C ILE A 73 4.75 -7.38 1.12
N LEU A 74 4.40 -6.33 1.88
CA LEU A 74 5.32 -5.23 2.17
C LEU A 74 6.51 -5.73 3.00
N MET A 75 6.27 -6.51 4.06
CA MET A 75 7.33 -7.08 4.89
C MET A 75 8.20 -8.11 4.13
N ASP A 76 7.59 -8.89 3.23
CA ASP A 76 8.29 -9.87 2.39
C ASP A 76 9.27 -9.16 1.42
N ASN A 77 8.95 -7.93 1.03
CA ASN A 77 9.83 -7.05 0.26
C ASN A 77 10.80 -6.23 1.13
N GLY A 78 10.94 -6.56 2.41
CA GLY A 78 11.92 -5.93 3.32
C GLY A 78 11.45 -4.63 3.99
N TYR A 79 10.20 -4.22 3.82
CA TYR A 79 9.72 -2.95 4.37
C TYR A 79 9.39 -3.05 5.87
N ASN A 80 9.79 -2.03 6.62
CA ASN A 80 9.20 -1.75 7.93
C ASN A 80 7.84 -1.07 7.73
N VAL A 81 6.78 -1.63 8.32
CA VAL A 81 5.40 -1.14 8.13
C VAL A 81 4.88 -0.49 9.41
N PHE A 82 4.28 0.68 9.27
CA PHE A 82 3.69 1.47 10.35
C PHE A 82 2.25 1.88 10.00
N GLU A 83 1.36 1.81 10.96
CA GLU A 83 0.04 2.45 10.88
C GLU A 83 0.18 3.93 11.27
N ILE A 84 -0.32 4.83 10.41
CA ILE A 84 -0.46 6.25 10.73
C ILE A 84 -1.78 6.44 11.48
N LYS A 85 -1.69 6.64 12.80
CA LYS A 85 -2.88 6.86 13.63
C LYS A 85 -3.52 8.21 13.31
N ASN A 86 -4.85 8.27 13.47
CA ASN A 86 -5.63 9.50 13.34
C ASN A 86 -5.48 10.21 11.99
N MET A 87 -5.17 9.51 10.89
CA MET A 87 -4.93 10.13 9.57
C MET A 87 -6.00 11.15 9.16
N ARG A 88 -7.28 10.90 9.48
CA ARG A 88 -8.40 11.76 9.08
C ARG A 88 -8.59 13.00 9.98
N ARG A 89 -7.84 13.12 11.07
CA ARG A 89 -7.87 14.30 11.94
C ARG A 89 -6.68 15.18 11.58
N HIS A 90 -6.94 16.46 11.33
CA HIS A 90 -5.91 17.50 11.30
C HIS A 90 -5.38 17.74 12.72
N SER A 91 -4.71 16.76 13.33
CA SER A 91 -3.94 16.95 14.56
C SER A 91 -2.51 17.35 14.20
N LYS A 92 -1.91 18.24 15.00
CA LYS A 92 -0.50 18.63 14.85
C LYS A 92 0.48 17.48 15.13
N GLU A 93 0.01 16.41 15.76
CA GLU A 93 0.82 15.25 16.12
C GLU A 93 0.51 14.06 15.21
N ILE A 94 1.55 13.55 14.55
CA ILE A 94 1.52 12.28 13.82
C ILE A 94 2.04 11.20 14.76
N SER A 95 1.27 10.13 14.93
CA SER A 95 1.69 8.96 15.72
C SER A 95 1.78 7.73 14.81
N LEU A 96 2.96 7.14 14.76
CA LEU A 96 3.22 5.89 14.03
C LEU A 96 3.16 4.70 14.99
N LYS A 97 2.41 3.67 14.62
CA LYS A 97 2.41 2.38 15.31
C LYS A 97 3.08 1.33 14.43
N LYS A 98 4.21 0.79 14.85
CA LYS A 98 4.86 -0.32 14.14
C LYS A 98 3.92 -1.53 14.09
N LEU A 99 3.79 -2.12 12.91
CA LEU A 99 2.97 -3.30 12.67
C LEU A 99 3.84 -4.56 12.57
N ASN A 100 3.18 -5.71 12.73
CA ASN A 100 3.71 -7.04 12.52
C ASN A 100 2.68 -7.87 11.73
N ARG A 101 3.03 -9.11 11.34
CA ARG A 101 2.16 -10.00 10.54
C ARG A 101 0.84 -10.36 11.23
N GLU A 102 0.79 -10.28 12.55
CA GLU A 102 -0.40 -10.58 13.37
C GLU A 102 -1.27 -9.34 13.61
N SER A 103 -0.81 -8.17 13.21
CA SER A 103 -1.53 -6.91 13.39
C SER A 103 -2.86 -6.96 12.65
N ARG A 104 -3.92 -6.50 13.33
CA ARG A 104 -5.28 -6.49 12.79
C ARG A 104 -5.71 -5.07 12.50
N LEU A 105 -6.09 -4.82 11.25
CA LEU A 105 -6.64 -3.54 10.79
C LEU A 105 -8.13 -3.74 10.50
N ILE A 106 -8.98 -3.11 11.32
CA ILE A 106 -10.44 -3.26 11.24
C ILE A 106 -11.06 -2.15 10.37
N PHE A 107 -10.53 -0.94 10.51
CA PHE A 107 -10.99 0.24 9.78
C PHE A 107 -10.02 0.60 8.67
N ASN A 108 -10.48 1.40 7.71
CA ASN A 108 -9.58 1.96 6.71
C ASN A 108 -8.50 2.78 7.41
N THR A 109 -7.25 2.53 7.04
CA THR A 109 -6.09 3.14 7.69
C THR A 109 -4.96 3.30 6.70
N MET A 110 -4.08 4.26 6.95
CA MET A 110 -2.92 4.49 6.12
C MET A 110 -1.71 3.79 6.72
N LEU A 111 -1.06 3.01 5.87
CA LEU A 111 0.22 2.43 6.16
C LEU A 111 1.32 3.30 5.60
N TYR A 112 2.34 3.54 6.41
CA TYR A 112 3.62 4.05 5.97
C TYR A 112 4.62 2.89 5.95
N ALA A 113 5.27 2.65 4.82
CA ALA A 113 6.26 1.61 4.64
C ALA A 113 7.55 2.16 4.04
N TYR A 114 8.70 1.74 4.58
CA TYR A 114 10.03 2.03 4.03
C TYR A 114 11.00 0.86 4.31
N GLY A 115 11.90 0.59 3.36
CA GLY A 115 13.02 -0.34 3.47
C GLY A 115 14.29 0.32 3.99
#